data_AF-A0A526Z8G7-F1
#
_entry.id   AF-A0A526Z8G7-F1
#
_cell.length_a   1.000
_cell.length_b   1.000
_cell.length_c   1.000
_cell.angle_alpha   90.00
_cell.angle_beta   90.00
_cell.angle_gamma   90.00
#
_symmetry.space_group_name_H-M   'P 1'
#
loop_
_entity.id
_entity.type
_entity.pdbx_description
1 polymer ?
#
loop_
_entity_poly.entity_id
_entity_poly.type
_entity_poly.pdbx_seq_one_letter_code
_entity_poly.pdbx_strand_id
1 'polypeptide(L)' 'MVGVGLIGTGFMGKCHAIAWNAVGTVFPDVAKPRLVHLGEVSDDLAKRRA' A
#
# COMPACT_ATOMS: atom_id res chain seq x y z
N MET A 1 -0.82 14.60 6.55
CA MET A 1 -0.88 13.60 5.46
C MET A 1 -0.43 12.26 6.00
N VAL A 2 -1.17 11.18 5.77
CA VAL A 2 -0.84 9.84 6.29
C VAL A 2 0.11 9.14 5.32
N GLY A 3 1.23 8.64 5.83
CA GLY A 3 2.14 7.76 5.10
C GLY A 3 1.82 6.30 5.44
N VAL A 4 1.71 5.44 4.42
CA VAL A 4 1.41 4.02 4.56
C VAL A 4 2.66 3.20 4.24
N GLY A 5 3.07 2.37 5.19
CA GLY A 5 3.96 1.23 4.94
C GLY A 5 3.14 -0.05 4.87
N LEU A 6 3.31 -0.82 3.81
CA LEU A 6 2.63 -2.12 3.63
C LEU A 6 3.66 -3.24 3.76
N ILE A 7 3.38 -4.28 4.55
CA ILE A 7 4.26 -5.44 4.74
C ILE A 7 3.56 -6.67 4.18
N GLY A 8 4.26 -7.37 3.28
CA GLY A 8 3.78 -8.57 2.60
C GLY A 8 3.05 -8.25 1.30
N THR A 9 3.30 -9.09 0.29
CA THR A 9 2.78 -8.94 -1.08
C THR A 9 1.91 -10.12 -1.53
N GLY A 10 1.53 -10.98 -0.57
CA GLY A 10 0.55 -12.05 -0.76
C GLY A 10 -0.88 -11.53 -0.96
N PHE A 11 -1.87 -12.41 -0.80
CA PHE A 11 -3.28 -12.09 -1.03
C PHE A 11 -3.74 -10.82 -0.29
N MET A 12 -3.54 -10.77 1.03
CA MET A 12 -3.95 -9.60 1.83
C MET A 12 -3.12 -8.36 1.50
N GLY A 13 -1.81 -8.51 1.26
CA GLY A 13 -0.98 -7.39 0.81
C GLY A 13 -1.56 -6.69 -0.42
N LYS A 14 -1.93 -7.47 -1.44
CA LYS A 14 -2.57 -6.96 -2.65
C LYS A 14 -3.94 -6.32 -2.36
N CYS A 15 -4.78 -6.95 -1.54
CA CYS A 15 -6.07 -6.37 -1.15
C CYS A 15 -5.92 -5.00 -0.48
N HIS A 16 -4.97 -4.88 0.46
CA HIS A 16 -4.69 -3.61 1.13
C HIS A 16 -4.10 -2.56 0.17
N ALA A 17 -3.20 -2.94 -0.73
CA ALA A 17 -2.67 -2.03 -1.74
C ALA A 17 -3.77 -1.44 -2.64
N ILE A 18 -4.73 -2.26 -3.07
CA ILE A 18 -5.90 -1.81 -3.84
C ILE A 18 -6.75 -0.85 -3.01
N ALA A 19 -7.07 -1.24 -1.76
CA ALA A 19 -7.88 -0.41 -0.87
C ALA A 19 -7.27 0.97 -0.64
N TRP A 20 -5.96 1.04 -0.35
CA TRP A 20 -5.28 2.31 -0.13
C TRP A 20 -5.22 3.22 -1.37
N ASN A 21 -5.14 2.64 -2.57
CA ASN A 21 -5.22 3.42 -3.81
C ASN A 21 -6.64 3.94 -4.10
N ALA A 22 -7.66 3.16 -3.75
CA ALA A 22 -9.06 3.48 -4.04
C ALA A 22 -9.74 4.35 -2.99
N VAL A 23 -9.21 4.44 -1.77
CA VAL A 23 -9.90 5.05 -0.62
C VAL A 23 -10.36 6.49 -0.88
N GLY A 24 -9.55 7.31 -1.56
CA GLY A 24 -9.91 8.70 -1.86
C GLY A 24 -11.03 8.84 -2.91
N THR A 25 -11.21 7.82 -3.75
CA THR A 25 -12.32 7.77 -4.71
C THR A 25 -13.63 7.39 -4.01
N VAL A 26 -13.56 6.49 -3.02
CA VAL A 26 -14.73 6.02 -2.27
C VAL A 26 -15.16 7.02 -1.19
N PHE A 27 -14.20 7.70 -0.56
CA PHE A 27 -14.41 8.66 0.52
C PHE A 27 -13.74 10.00 0.16
N PRO A 28 -14.44 10.91 -0.55
CA PRO A 28 -13.85 12.13 -1.08
C PRO A 28 -13.40 13.12 0.01
N ASP A 29 -13.98 13.03 1.21
CA ASP A 29 -13.61 13.88 2.36
C ASP A 29 -12.32 13.42 3.07
N VAL A 30 -11.78 12.26 2.69
CA VAL A 30 -10.55 11.72 3.27
C VAL A 30 -9.35 12.14 2.44
N ALA A 31 -8.35 12.75 3.09
CA ALA A 31 -7.11 13.10 2.44
C ALA A 31 -6.40 11.85 1.86
N LYS A 32 -6.00 11.91 0.58
CA LYS A 32 -5.31 10.81 -0.10
C LYS A 32 -4.05 10.37 0.67
N PRO A 33 -3.95 9.10 1.10
CA PRO A 33 -2.74 8.59 1.73
C PRO A 33 -1.58 8.51 0.74
N ARG A 34 -0.35 8.60 1.25
CA ARG A 34 0.87 8.36 0.46
C ARG A 34 1.36 6.95 0.74
N LEU A 35 1.45 6.10 -0.29
CA LEU A 35 2.11 4.81 -0.18
C LEU A 35 3.63 5.04 -0.17
N VAL A 36 4.28 4.80 0.97
CA VAL A 36 5.66 5.21 1.22
C VAL A 36 6.63 4.05 1.13
N HIS A 37 6.26 2.90 1.68
CA HIS A 37 7.14 1.74 1.77
C HIS A 37 6.37 0.44 1.52
N LEU A 38 7.04 -0.50 0.85
CA LEU A 38 6.64 -1.90 0.75
C LEU A 38 7.74 -2.76 1.36
N GLY A 39 7.36 -3.60 2.33
CA GLY A 39 8.26 -4.53 3.00
C GLY A 39 7.99 -5.97 2.58
N GLU A 40 9.06 -6.74 2.37
CA GLU A 40 9.04 -8.17 2.12
C GLU A 40 10.17 -8.87 2.88
N VAL A 41 10.18 -10.20 2.86
CA VAL A 41 11.22 -11.01 3.53
C VAL A 41 12.65 -10.71 3.04
N SER A 42 12.79 -10.16 1.83
CA SER A 42 14.05 -9.63 1.32
C SER A 42 13.84 -8.34 0.55
N ASP A 43 14.86 -7.48 0.53
CA ASP A 43 14.86 -6.23 -0.22
C ASP A 43 14.70 -6.47 -1.75
N ASP A 44 15.30 -7.53 -2.28
CA ASP A 44 15.10 -7.94 -3.68
C ASP A 44 13.64 -8.28 -4.00
N LEU A 45 12.98 -9.05 -3.13
CA LEU A 45 11.58 -9.38 -3.33
C LEU A 45 10.69 -8.13 -3.20
N ALA A 46 10.98 -7.26 -2.23
CA ALA A 46 10.26 -6.00 -2.05
C ALA A 46 10.34 -5.15 -3.34
N LYS A 47 11.54 -4.98 -3.90
CA LYS A 47 11.76 -4.23 -5.15
C LYS A 47 11.06 -4.82 -6.36
N ARG A 48 10.98 -6.15 -6.46
CA ARG A 48 10.27 -6.84 -7.56
C ARG A 48 8.75 -6.74 -7.47
N ARG A 49 8.21 -6.41 -6.28
CA ARG A 49 6.77 -6.41 -6.01
C ARG A 49 6.17 -5.01 -5.84
N ALA A 50 7.01 -3.98 -5.70
CA ALA A 50 6.62 -2.57 -5.64
C ALA A 50 6.18 -2.04 -7.01
#